data_AF-A0A087TF49-F1
#
_entry.id   AF-A0A087TF49-F1
#
_cell.length_a   1.000
_cell.length_b   1.000
_cell.length_c   1.000
_cell.angle_alpha   90.00
_cell.angle_beta   90.00
_cell.angle_gamma   90.00
#
_symmetry.space_group_name_H-M   'P 1'
#
loop_
_entity.id
_entity.type
_entity.pdbx_description
1 polymer ?
#
loop_
_entity_poly.entity_id
_entity_poly.type
_entity_poly.pdbx_seq_one_letter_code
_entity_poly.pdbx_strand_id
1 'polypeptide(L)' 'MHSKDFTVSVLHGDVDQKERDIIMREFRSGSSRVLITTDILARGIDVQ' A
#
# COMPACT_ATOMS: atom_id res chain seq x y z
N MET A 1 19.39 -3.86 16.93
CA MET A 1 18.42 -3.72 15.82
C MET A 1 17.04 -3.69 16.45
N HIS A 2 16.39 -2.53 16.57
CA HIS A 2 15.01 -2.49 17.05
C HIS A 2 14.09 -2.92 15.90
N SER A 3 13.52 -4.12 16.01
CA SER A 3 12.42 -4.55 15.15
C SER A 3 11.22 -3.67 15.47
N LYS A 4 10.97 -2.66 14.64
CA LYS A 4 9.71 -1.91 14.69
C LYS A 4 8.70 -2.73 13.92
N ASP A 5 7.67 -3.24 14.60
CA ASP A 5 6.56 -3.94 13.97
C ASP A 5 5.74 -2.94 13.15
N PHE A 6 6.06 -2.83 11.86
CA PHE A 6 5.28 -2.09 10.89
C PHE A 6 4.48 -3.07 10.06
N THR A 7 3.16 -2.88 10.00
CA THR A 7 2.34 -3.54 8.99
C THR A 7 2.68 -2.93 7.63
N VAL A 8 3.25 -3.75 6.76
CA VAL A 8 3.71 -3.38 5.42
C VAL A 8 2.79 -4.02 4.38
N SER A 9 2.26 -3.21 3.47
CA SER A 9 1.62 -3.69 2.24
C SER A 9 2.54 -3.47 1.05
N VAL A 10 2.48 -4.39 0.08
CA VAL A 10 3.29 -4.35 -1.14
C VAL A 10 2.36 -4.36 -2.35
N LEU A 11 2.63 -3.49 -3.33
CA LEU A 11 1.87 -3.41 -4.58
C LEU A 11 2.82 -3.42 -5.78
N HIS A 12 2.66 -4.37 -6.71
CA HIS A 12 3.46 -4.48 -7.93
C HIS A 12 2.56 -4.44 -9.19
N GLY A 13 3.13 -4.17 -10.36
CA GLY A 13 2.37 -3.99 -11.61
C GLY A 13 1.52 -5.20 -12.04
N ASP A 14 1.91 -6.40 -11.64
CA ASP A 14 1.21 -7.65 -11.97
C ASP A 14 0.11 -8.06 -10.96
N VAL A 15 -0.25 -7.20 -10.00
CA VAL A 15 -1.39 -7.49 -9.10
C VAL A 15 -2.72 -7.22 -9.80
N ASP A 16 -3.69 -8.10 -9.56
CA ASP A 16 -5.06 -7.91 -10.06
C ASP A 16 -5.69 -6.64 -9.47
N GLN A 17 -6.55 -5.98 -10.25
CA GLN A 17 -7.23 -4.75 -9.83
C GLN A 17 -7.99 -4.90 -8.50
N LYS A 18 -8.60 -6.07 -8.28
CA LYS A 18 -9.32 -6.37 -7.03
C LYS A 18 -8.37 -6.40 -5.83
N GLU A 19 -7.19 -6.97 -6.00
CA GLU A 19 -6.17 -7.05 -4.95
C GLU A 19 -5.55 -5.67 -4.69
N ARG A 20 -5.33 -4.89 -5.76
CA ARG A 20 -4.95 -3.48 -5.68
C ARG A 20 -5.93 -2.67 -4.83
N ASP A 21 -7.23 -2.84 -5.04
CA ASP A 21 -8.26 -2.11 -4.30
C ASP A 21 -8.28 -2.48 -2.81
N ILE A 22 -8.03 -3.75 -2.48
CA ILE A 22 -7.92 -4.25 -1.10
C ILE A 22 -6.70 -3.63 -0.40
N ILE A 23 -5.51 -3.74 -1.01
CA ILE A 23 -4.26 -3.19 -0.48
C ILE A 23 -4.38 -1.68 -0.26
N MET A 24 -4.96 -0.96 -1.23
CA MET A 24 -5.17 0.48 -1.11
C MET A 24 -6.20 0.84 -0.05
N ARG A 25 -7.21 -0.01 0.18
CA ARG A 25 -8.16 0.18 1.28
C ARG A 25 -7.50 0.00 2.64
N GLU A 26 -6.68 -1.02 2.82
CA GLU A 26 -5.93 -1.29 4.06
C GLU A 26 -4.90 -0.20 4.37
N PHE A 27 -4.25 0.34 3.33
CA PHE A 27 -3.34 1.46 3.49
C PHE A 27 -4.08 2.75 3.89
N ARG A 28 -5.21 3.08 3.22
CA ARG A 28 -6.03 4.25 3.57
C ARG A 28 -6.71 4.14 4.93
N SER A 29 -7.05 2.93 5.39
CA SER A 29 -7.60 2.74 6.74
C SER A 29 -6.54 2.87 7.85
N GLY A 30 -5.26 3.02 7.50
CA GLY A 30 -4.15 3.03 8.45
C GLY A 30 -3.81 1.66 9.02
N SER A 31 -4.45 0.60 8.51
CA SER A 31 -4.16 -0.78 8.91
C SER A 31 -2.75 -1.20 8.47
N SER A 32 -2.33 -0.72 7.30
CA SER A 32 -0.93 -0.73 6.88
C SER A 32 -0.32 0.64 7.00
N ARG A 33 0.81 0.71 7.71
CA ARG A 33 1.54 1.97 7.99
C ARG A 33 2.57 2.29 6.91
N VAL A 34 2.93 1.29 6.10
CA VAL A 34 3.94 1.41 5.05
C VAL A 34 3.39 0.72 3.80
N LEU A 35 3.40 1.44 2.67
CA LEU A 35 3.11 0.89 1.35
C LEU A 35 4.36 0.99 0.49
N ILE A 36 4.83 -0.15 -0.02
CA ILE A 36 5.95 -0.22 -0.96
C ILE A 36 5.36 -0.59 -2.32
N THR A 37 5.57 0.26 -3.34
CA THR A 37 5.09 -0.04 -4.68
C THR A 37 6.10 0.29 -5.77
N THR A 38 6.14 -0.54 -6.82
CA THR A 38 6.89 -0.27 -8.05
C THR A 38 6.08 0.56 -9.05
N ASP A 39 4.82 0.82 -8.76
CA ASP A 39 3.87 1.48 -9.65
C ASP A 39 3.31 2.71 -8.93
N ILE A 40 3.93 3.88 -9.15
CA ILE A 40 3.39 5.16 -8.70
C ILE A 40 2.03 5.32 -9.34
N LEU A 41 0.98 5.39 -8.52
CA LEU A 41 -0.34 5.84 -8.96
C LEU A 41 -0.16 7.20 -9.65
N ALA A 42 -0.19 7.21 -10.99
CA ALA A 42 0.18 8.33 -11.85
C ALA A 42 -0.68 9.60 -11.68
N ARG A 43 -1.60 9.63 -10.71
CA ARG A 43 -2.53 10.72 -10.44
C ARG A 43 -2.43 11.33 -9.05
N GLY A 44 -1.39 10.98 -8.29
CA GLY A 44 -1.20 11.50 -6.95
C GLY A 44 -1.98 10.67 -5.93
N ILE A 45 -1.30 10.32 -4.85
CA ILE A 45 -1.93 9.63 -3.75
C ILE A 45 -2.65 10.70 -2.94
N ASP A 46 -3.96 10.87 -3.18
CA ASP A 46 -4.82 11.58 -2.25
C ASP A 46 -5.00 10.68 -1.02
N VAL A 47 -4.11 10.86 -0.04
CA VAL A 47 -4.17 10.24 1.28
C VAL A 47 -4.54 11.35 2.25
N GLN A 48 -5.77 11.31 2.77
CA GLN A 48 -6.23 12.20 3.84
C GLN A 48 -6.00 11.58 5.21
#